data_AF-A0A6J6UG39-F1
#
_entry.id   AF-A0A6J6UG39-F1
#
_cell.length_a   1.000
_cell.length_b   1.000
_cell.length_c   1.000
_cell.angle_alpha   90.00
_cell.angle_beta   90.00
_cell.angle_gamma   90.00
#
_symmetry.space_group_name_H-M   'P 1'
#
loop_
_entity.id
_entity.type
_entity.pdbx_description
1 polymer ?
#
loop_
_entity_poly.entity_id
_entity_poly.type
_entity_poly.pdbx_seq_one_letter_code
_entity_poly.pdbx_strand_id
1 'polypeptide(L)'
;MLGYLVLVLTGAGLTVTAVVAAPQLAGPAMLATMTAAVAFLALRVAFDRREEIAADLFAVDLTRDLDAAAELMWFYEDNVVRPLPAGVLGRAWAHLERRWFATHPEPQARLAAMRRRLVDQAGD
;
A
#
# COMPACT_ATOMS: atom_id res chain seq x y z
N MET A 1 4.41 10.80 -3.23
CA MET A 1 3.82 12.09 -2.86
C MET A 1 3.69 13.05 -4.03
N LEU A 2 4.72 13.27 -4.86
CA LEU A 2 4.69 14.24 -5.97
C LEU A 2 3.50 14.05 -6.94
N GLY A 3 3.29 12.84 -7.48
CA GLY A 3 2.20 12.58 -8.43
C GLY A 3 0.79 12.79 -7.85
N TYR A 4 0.59 12.44 -6.57
CA TYR A 4 -0.67 12.70 -5.86
C TYR A 4 -0.90 14.21 -5.67
N LEU A 5 0.15 14.94 -5.29
CA LEU A 5 0.08 16.39 -5.11
C LEU A 5 -0.26 17.10 -6.42
N VAL A 6 0.39 16.73 -7.53
CA VAL A 6 0.08 17.27 -8.86
C VAL A 6 -1.39 17.00 -9.22
N LEU A 7 -1.86 15.77 -9.03
CA LEU A 7 -3.24 15.39 -9.31
C LEU A 7 -4.26 16.23 -8.53
N VAL A 8 -4.05 16.40 -7.22
CA VAL A 8 -4.94 17.20 -6.36
C VAL A 8 -4.92 18.68 -6.76
N LEU A 9 -3.74 19.24 -7.05
CA LEU A 9 -3.60 20.64 -7.47
C LEU A 9 -4.26 20.90 -8.82
N THR A 10 -4.06 20.01 -9.80
CA THR A 10 -4.71 20.12 -11.12
C THR A 10 -6.22 20.04 -11.00
N GLY A 11 -6.74 19.08 -10.23
CA GLY A 11 -8.19 18.94 -10.03
C GLY A 11 -8.84 20.08 -9.24
N ALA A 12 -8.13 20.62 -8.23
CA ALA A 12 -8.56 21.84 -7.54
C ALA A 12 -8.63 23.04 -8.50
N GLY A 13 -7.60 23.20 -9.36
CA GLY A 13 -7.58 24.23 -10.40
C GLY A 13 -8.77 24.10 -11.36
N LEU A 14 -9.03 22.89 -11.88
CA LEU A 14 -10.17 22.60 -12.75
C LEU A 14 -11.51 22.90 -12.09
N THR A 15 -11.65 22.59 -10.80
CA THR A 15 -12.87 22.87 -10.03
C THR A 15 -13.08 24.38 -9.88
N VAL A 16 -12.03 25.14 -9.54
CA VAL A 16 -12.10 26.61 -9.43
C VAL A 16 -12.45 27.25 -10.77
N THR A 17 -11.82 26.82 -11.87
CA THR A 17 -12.16 27.30 -13.22
C THR A 17 -13.60 26.97 -13.59
N ALA A 18 -14.09 25.77 -13.24
CA ALA A 18 -15.48 25.39 -13.49
C ALA A 18 -16.47 26.23 -12.67
N VAL A 19 -16.19 26.56 -11.40
CA VAL A 19 -17.05 27.45 -10.60
C VAL A 19 -17.23 28.81 -11.26
N VAL A 20 -16.19 29.34 -11.91
CA VAL A 20 -16.23 30.66 -12.56
C VAL A 20 -16.85 30.59 -13.96
N ALA A 21 -16.49 29.58 -14.76
CA ALA A 21 -16.81 29.53 -16.19
C ALA A 21 -18.05 28.66 -16.53
N ALA A 22 -18.33 27.63 -15.74
CA ALA A 22 -19.41 26.68 -15.96
C ALA A 22 -19.83 26.00 -14.63
N PRO A 23 -20.55 26.72 -13.74
CA PRO A 23 -20.78 26.28 -12.36
C PRO A 23 -21.41 24.88 -12.24
N GLN A 24 -22.23 24.50 -13.23
CA GLN A 24 -22.85 23.17 -13.32
C GLN A 24 -21.84 22.02 -13.44
N LEU A 25 -20.61 22.30 -13.88
CA LEU A 25 -19.53 21.32 -14.01
C LEU A 25 -18.61 21.25 -12.78
N ALA A 26 -18.72 22.18 -11.82
CA ALA A 26 -17.85 22.20 -10.64
C ALA A 26 -18.01 20.95 -9.77
N GLY A 27 -19.25 20.51 -9.53
CA GLY A 27 -19.54 19.27 -8.81
C GLY A 27 -18.96 18.03 -9.51
N PRO A 28 -19.26 17.80 -10.80
CA PRO A 28 -18.64 16.73 -11.59
C PRO A 28 -17.10 16.76 -11.60
N ALA A 29 -16.48 17.95 -11.74
CA ALA A 29 -15.02 18.09 -11.74
C ALA A 29 -14.40 17.70 -10.39
N MET A 30 -15.03 18.09 -9.29
CA MET A 30 -14.61 17.70 -7.94
C MET A 30 -14.71 16.18 -7.74
N LEU A 31 -15.82 15.56 -8.17
CA LEU A 31 -16.00 14.11 -8.07
C LEU A 31 -14.95 13.36 -8.88
N ALA A 32 -14.72 13.76 -10.14
CA ALA A 32 -13.70 13.14 -10.99
C ALA A 32 -12.30 13.23 -10.36
N THR A 33 -11.96 14.37 -9.78
CA THR A 33 -10.69 14.58 -9.06
C THR A 33 -10.56 13.65 -7.87
N MET A 34 -11.60 13.56 -7.03
CA MET A 34 -11.59 12.68 -5.85
C MET A 34 -11.48 11.20 -6.24
N THR A 35 -12.23 10.77 -7.25
CA THR A 35 -12.14 9.39 -7.77
C THR A 35 -10.73 9.07 -8.30
N ALA A 36 -10.14 9.97 -9.09
CA ALA A 36 -8.79 9.81 -9.59
C ALA A 36 -7.77 9.76 -8.45
N ALA A 37 -7.92 10.60 -7.42
CA ALA A 37 -7.03 10.63 -6.27
C ALA A 37 -7.07 9.31 -5.46
N VAL A 38 -8.26 8.76 -5.22
CA VAL A 38 -8.43 7.46 -4.55
C VAL A 38 -7.84 6.33 -5.41
N ALA A 39 -8.10 6.31 -6.72
CA ALA A 39 -7.55 5.31 -7.62
C ALA A 39 -6.02 5.36 -7.69
N PHE A 40 -5.45 6.58 -7.77
CA PHE A 40 -4.00 6.78 -7.75
C PHE A 40 -3.37 6.28 -6.45
N LEU A 41 -4.00 6.56 -5.30
CA LEU A 41 -3.50 6.08 -4.01
C LEU A 41 -3.55 4.55 -3.92
N ALA A 42 -4.64 3.93 -4.37
CA ALA A 42 -4.78 2.48 -4.40
C ALA A 42 -3.71 1.82 -5.30
N LEU A 43 -3.47 2.37 -6.49
CA LEU A 43 -2.40 1.91 -7.39
C LEU A 43 -1.02 2.04 -6.75
N ARG A 44 -0.74 3.18 -6.11
CA ARG A 44 0.54 3.42 -5.43
C ARG A 44 0.79 2.40 -4.34
N VAL A 45 -0.19 2.16 -3.47
CA VAL A 45 -0.09 1.15 -2.40
C VAL A 45 0.15 -0.24 -3.00
N ALA A 46 -0.50 -0.59 -4.11
CA ALA A 46 -0.29 -1.86 -4.78
C ALA A 46 1.13 -2.00 -5.37
N PHE A 47 1.68 -0.93 -5.96
CA PHE A 47 3.05 -0.90 -6.46
C PHE A 47 4.08 -0.99 -5.34
N ASP A 48 3.93 -0.19 -4.28
CA ASP A 48 4.83 -0.20 -3.13
C ASP A 48 4.89 -1.62 -2.51
N ARG A 49 3.74 -2.30 -2.38
CA ARG A 49 3.69 -3.70 -1.92
C ARG A 49 4.42 -4.68 -2.84
N ARG A 50 4.32 -4.48 -4.16
CA ARG A 50 5.00 -5.33 -5.15
C ARG A 50 6.51 -5.13 -5.09
N GLU A 51 6.96 -3.90 -4.92
CA GLU A 51 8.39 -3.56 -4.79
C GLU A 51 8.98 -4.14 -3.50
N GLU A 52 8.27 -4.06 -2.38
CA GLU A 52 8.67 -4.69 -1.12
C GLU A 52 8.84 -6.21 -1.25
N ILE A 53 7.87 -6.90 -1.87
CA ILE A 53 7.98 -8.35 -2.12
C ILE A 53 9.16 -8.65 -3.04
N ALA A 54 9.37 -7.85 -4.09
CA ALA A 54 10.50 -8.05 -5.00
C ALA A 54 11.86 -7.88 -4.29
N ALA A 55 11.97 -6.90 -3.38
CA ALA A 55 13.16 -6.68 -2.57
C ALA A 55 13.44 -7.87 -1.63
N ASP A 56 12.42 -8.41 -0.98
CA ASP A 56 12.56 -9.60 -0.13
C ASP A 56 13.01 -10.82 -0.92
N LEU A 57 12.42 -11.05 -2.09
CA LEU A 57 12.77 -12.16 -2.95
C LEU A 57 14.21 -12.02 -3.45
N PHE A 58 14.63 -10.80 -3.80
CA PHE A 58 16.02 -10.53 -4.17
C PHE A 58 16.99 -10.81 -3.01
N ALA A 59 16.64 -10.37 -1.80
CA ALA A 59 17.46 -10.59 -0.61
C ALA A 59 17.61 -12.08 -0.30
N VAL A 60 16.51 -12.85 -0.31
CA VAL A 60 16.56 -14.30 -0.04
C VAL A 60 17.25 -15.09 -1.15
N ASP A 61 17.12 -14.66 -2.40
CA ASP A 61 17.85 -15.25 -3.54
C ASP A 61 19.37 -15.14 -3.33
N LEU A 62 19.84 -14.03 -2.75
CA LEU A 62 21.25 -13.75 -2.46
C LEU A 62 21.76 -14.46 -1.19
N THR A 63 21.01 -14.42 -0.09
CA THR A 63 21.48 -14.92 1.21
C THR A 63 21.19 -16.40 1.43
N ARG A 64 20.13 -16.92 0.80
CA ARG A 64 19.55 -18.25 1.08
C ARG A 64 19.18 -18.47 2.55
N ASP A 65 19.09 -17.40 3.33
CA ASP A 65 18.85 -17.44 4.76
C ASP A 65 17.40 -17.07 5.06
N LEU A 66 16.56 -18.09 5.11
CA LEU A 66 15.14 -17.93 5.43
C LEU A 66 14.92 -17.72 6.93
N ASP A 67 15.84 -18.18 7.78
CA ASP A 67 15.70 -18.09 9.23
C ASP A 67 15.97 -16.66 9.73
N ALA A 68 17.00 -16.00 9.19
CA ALA A 68 17.23 -14.57 9.45
C ALA A 68 16.07 -13.70 8.93
N ALA A 69 15.49 -14.05 7.77
CA ALA A 69 14.30 -13.37 7.27
C ALA A 69 13.10 -13.58 8.20
N ALA A 70 12.92 -14.79 8.76
CA ALA A 70 11.87 -15.09 9.73
C ALA A 70 12.05 -14.31 11.04
N GLU A 71 13.27 -14.19 11.54
CA GLU A 71 13.59 -13.40 12.74
C GLU A 71 13.26 -11.92 12.54
N LEU A 72 13.63 -11.33 11.39
CA LEU A 72 13.29 -9.95 11.05
C LEU A 72 11.78 -9.71 11.00
N MET A 73 11.04 -10.64 10.40
CA MET A 73 9.59 -10.55 10.29
C MET A 73 8.90 -10.71 11.65
N TRP A 74 9.41 -11.60 12.50
CA TRP A 74 8.95 -11.76 13.88
C TRP A 74 9.22 -10.50 14.71
N PHE A 75 10.42 -9.92 14.60
CA PHE A 75 10.74 -8.65 15.26
C PHE A 75 9.78 -7.53 14.84
N TYR A 76 9.44 -7.45 13.55
CA TYR A 76 8.49 -6.46 13.03
C TYR A 76 7.08 -6.66 13.60
N GLU A 77 6.59 -7.90 13.66
CA GLU A 77 5.29 -8.22 14.25
C GLU A 77 5.22 -7.82 15.73
N ASP A 78 6.25 -8.15 16.51
CA ASP A 78 6.27 -7.91 17.95
C ASP A 78 6.49 -6.44 18.34
N ASN A 79 7.25 -5.69 17.54
CA ASN A 79 7.73 -4.36 17.95
C ASN A 79 7.15 -3.20 17.14
N VAL A 80 6.69 -3.45 15.90
CA VAL A 80 6.28 -2.38 14.98
C VAL A 80 4.78 -2.38 14.72
N VAL A 81 4.14 -3.56 14.73
CA VAL A 81 2.69 -3.64 14.52
C VAL A 81 1.97 -3.07 15.75
N ARG A 82 1.28 -1.94 15.56
CA ARG A 82 0.47 -1.33 16.63
C ARG A 82 -0.57 -2.33 17.15
N PRO A 83 -0.70 -2.49 18.48
CA PRO A 83 -1.74 -3.34 19.06
C PRO A 83 -3.13 -2.88 18.60
N LEU A 84 -4.01 -3.84 18.34
CA LEU A 84 -5.37 -3.53 17.90
C LEU A 84 -6.11 -2.73 18.97
N PRO A 85 -6.83 -1.66 18.59
CA PRO A 85 -7.63 -0.90 19.54
C PRO A 85 -8.75 -1.78 20.14
N ALA A 86 -9.13 -1.47 21.39
CA ALA A 86 -10.24 -2.14 22.05
C ALA A 86 -11.58 -1.83 21.34
N GLY A 87 -12.46 -2.83 21.25
CA GLY A 87 -13.80 -2.70 20.66
C GLY A 87 -13.91 -3.14 19.19
N VAL A 88 -15.10 -3.60 18.79
CA VAL A 88 -15.34 -4.22 17.46
C VAL A 88 -15.14 -3.23 16.31
N LEU A 89 -15.64 -2.00 16.45
CA LEU A 89 -15.50 -0.96 15.43
C LEU A 89 -14.06 -0.51 15.25
N GLY A 90 -13.32 -0.32 16.35
CA GLY A 90 -11.89 0.02 16.30
C GLY A 90 -11.08 -1.06 15.60
N ARG A 91 -11.37 -2.34 15.88
CA ARG A 91 -10.72 -3.47 15.20
C ARG A 91 -11.06 -3.53 13.71
N ALA A 92 -12.32 -3.32 13.34
CA ALA A 92 -12.77 -3.31 11.96
C ALA A 92 -12.10 -2.16 11.16
N TRP A 93 -12.03 -0.97 11.76
CA TRP A 93 -11.34 0.18 11.16
C TRP A 93 -9.84 -0.07 11.01
N ALA A 94 -9.16 -0.56 12.06
CA ALA A 94 -7.75 -0.90 12.00
C ALA A 94 -7.45 -2.01 10.97
N HIS A 95 -8.38 -2.95 10.77
CA HIS A 95 -8.26 -3.97 9.73
C HIS A 95 -8.41 -3.38 8.32
N LEU A 96 -9.37 -2.47 8.11
CA LEU A 96 -9.53 -1.72 6.87
C LEU A 96 -8.27 -0.89 6.56
N GLU A 97 -7.74 -0.21 7.58
CA GLU A 97 -6.54 0.62 7.44
C GLU A 97 -5.30 -0.20 7.08
N ARG A 98 -5.07 -1.33 7.75
CA ARG A 98 -4.00 -2.26 7.35
C ARG A 98 -4.20 -2.80 5.94
N ARG A 99 -5.42 -3.19 5.59
CA ARG A 99 -5.70 -3.75 4.25
C ARG A 99 -5.53 -2.73 3.13
N TRP A 100 -5.85 -1.47 3.36
CA TRP A 100 -5.93 -0.45 2.30
C TRP A 100 -4.80 0.57 2.31
N PHE A 101 -4.23 0.86 3.48
CA PHE A 101 -3.21 1.89 3.67
C PHE A 101 -1.86 1.38 4.17
N ALA A 102 -1.74 0.12 4.63
CA ALA A 102 -0.41 -0.44 4.86
C ALA A 102 0.30 -0.62 3.51
N THR A 103 1.37 0.16 3.31
CA THR A 103 2.25 0.03 2.15
C THR A 103 3.05 -1.27 2.17
N HIS A 104 3.14 -1.91 3.35
CA HIS A 104 3.88 -3.15 3.53
C HIS A 104 2.89 -4.33 3.61
N PRO A 105 3.13 -5.42 2.86
CA PRO A 105 2.37 -6.66 3.02
C PRO A 105 2.60 -7.27 4.41
N GLU A 106 1.66 -8.09 4.86
CA GLU A 106 1.77 -8.81 6.13
C GLU A 106 3.06 -9.65 6.18
N PRO A 107 3.83 -9.64 7.29
CA PRO A 107 5.13 -10.31 7.39
C PRO A 107 5.06 -11.81 7.04
N GLN A 108 4.01 -12.51 7.48
CA GLN A 108 3.78 -13.93 7.13
C GLN A 108 3.59 -14.16 5.64
N ALA A 109 2.92 -13.23 4.94
CA ALA A 109 2.73 -13.35 3.49
C ALA A 109 4.06 -13.17 2.73
N ARG A 110 4.93 -12.27 3.24
CA ARG A 110 6.29 -12.06 2.71
C ARG A 110 7.16 -13.32 2.90
N LEU A 111 7.17 -13.90 4.09
CA LEU A 111 7.88 -15.17 4.37
C LEU A 111 7.39 -16.33 3.51
N ALA A 112 6.07 -16.46 3.33
CA ALA A 112 5.52 -17.50 2.47
C ALA A 112 5.95 -17.34 1.01
N ALA A 113 6.08 -16.10 0.51
CA ALA A 113 6.59 -15.83 -0.83
C ALA A 113 8.08 -16.20 -0.96
N MET A 114 8.91 -15.81 0.00
CA MET A 114 10.34 -16.16 0.04
C MET A 114 10.56 -17.68 0.10
N ARG A 115 9.80 -18.39 0.95
CA ARG A 115 9.88 -19.85 1.04
C ARG A 115 9.54 -20.53 -0.29
N ARG A 116 8.44 -20.11 -0.93
CA ARG A 116 8.06 -20.65 -2.26
C ARG A 116 9.16 -20.43 -3.29
N ARG A 117 9.74 -19.22 -3.33
CA ARG A 117 10.82 -18.86 -4.26
C ARG A 117 12.04 -19.77 -4.12
N LEU A 118 12.48 -20.06 -2.90
CA LEU A 118 13.61 -20.96 -2.65
C LEU A 118 13.29 -22.41 -3.04
N VAL A 119 12.06 -22.86 -2.82
CA VAL A 119 11.60 -24.19 -3.23
C VAL A 119 11.58 -24.32 -4.76
N ASP A 120 11.04 -23.32 -5.46
CA ASP A 120 10.98 -23.30 -6.93
C ASP A 120 12.41 -23.35 -7.54
N GLN A 121 13.35 -22.57 -6.99
CA GLN A 121 14.75 -22.58 -7.45
C GLN A 121 15.52 -23.87 -7.14
N ALA A 122 15.09 -24.67 -6.17
CA ALA A 122 15.72 -25.94 -5.85
C ALA A 122 15.22 -27.09 -6.74
N GLY A 123 14.09 -26.88 -7.44
CA GLY A 123 13.51 -27.85 -8.38
C GLY A 123 13.93 -27.67 -9.84
N ASP A 124 14.53 -26.52 -10.18
CA ASP A 124 15.15 -26.20 -11.48
C ASP A 124 16.63 -26.63 -11.53
#